data_AF-A0A6P0TFB1-F1
#
_entry.id   AF-A0A6P0TFB1-F1
#
_cell.length_a   1.000
_cell.length_b   1.000
_cell.length_c   1.000
_cell.angle_alpha   90.00
_cell.angle_beta   90.00
_cell.angle_gamma   90.00
#
_symmetry.space_group_name_H-M   'P 1'
#
loop_
_entity.id
_entity.type
_entity.pdbx_description
1 polymer ?
#
loop_
_entity_poly.entity_id
_entity_poly.type
_entity_poly.pdbx_seq_one_letter_code
_entity_poly.pdbx_strand_id
1 'polypeptide(L)'
;DEYLQNRSLPIWASLARLRTELYRDVRGICYGHCPELEQAFGETGPFWGRHYLFWHHNQPLTLIYEVFSPYLSRYLGPVRSPEQ
;
A
#
# COMPACT_ATOMS: atom_id res chain seq x y z
N ASP A 1 9.22 7.62 16.05
CA ASP A 1 8.97 6.31 16.69
C ASP A 1 7.76 6.23 17.62
N GLU A 2 7.16 7.34 18.07
CA GLU A 2 6.04 7.32 19.03
C GLU A 2 4.80 6.52 18.57
N TYR A 3 4.49 6.52 17.27
CA TYR A 3 3.24 5.95 16.72
C TYR A 3 3.37 4.57 16.07
N LEU A 4 4.59 4.12 15.75
CA LEU A 4 4.88 2.87 15.05
C LEU A 4 5.90 2.03 15.83
N GLN A 5 5.65 1.86 17.13
CA GLN A 5 6.61 1.23 18.05
C GLN A 5 6.88 -0.24 17.74
N ASN A 6 5.89 -0.97 17.21
CA ASN A 6 6.07 -2.36 16.85
C ASN A 6 5.99 -2.56 15.33
N ARG A 7 7.16 -2.77 14.71
CA ARG A 7 7.32 -3.00 13.27
C ARG A 7 6.85 -4.38 12.79
N SER A 8 6.58 -5.31 13.72
CA SER A 8 6.00 -6.62 13.41
C SER A 8 4.48 -6.60 13.31
N LEU A 9 3.82 -5.52 13.78
CA LEU A 9 2.39 -5.36 13.65
C LEU A 9 2.04 -4.66 12.34
N PRO A 10 0.91 -5.01 11.70
CA PRO A 10 0.37 -4.22 10.61
C PRO A 10 0.24 -2.76 11.03
N ILE A 11 0.62 -1.83 10.13
CA ILE A 11 0.60 -0.39 10.40
C ILE A 11 -0.76 0.05 10.98
N TRP A 12 -1.85 -0.49 10.44
CA TRP A 12 -3.21 -0.19 10.92
C TRP A 12 -3.47 -0.66 12.36
N ALA A 13 -2.90 -1.76 12.82
CA ALA A 13 -3.08 -2.24 14.18
C ALA A 13 -2.43 -1.30 15.20
N SER A 14 -1.26 -0.73 14.85
CA SER A 14 -0.60 0.29 15.66
C SER A 14 -1.40 1.60 15.69
N LEU A 15 -1.99 2.00 14.56
CA LEU A 15 -2.74 3.24 14.42
C LEU A 15 -4.16 3.19 15.01
N ALA A 16 -4.87 2.07 14.88
CA ALA A 16 -6.23 1.92 15.40
C ALA A 16 -6.30 2.01 16.94
N ARG A 17 -5.23 1.60 17.65
CA ARG A 17 -5.13 1.74 19.11
C ARG A 17 -5.18 3.20 19.58
N LEU A 18 -4.79 4.13 18.73
CA LEU A 18 -4.71 5.55 19.07
C LEU A 18 -6.05 6.29 18.87
N ARG A 19 -7.09 5.64 18.34
CA ARG A 19 -8.41 6.26 18.01
C ARG A 19 -8.28 7.58 17.25
N THR A 20 -7.22 7.72 16.47
CA THR A 20 -6.86 8.96 15.80
C THR A 20 -7.67 9.13 14.54
N GLU A 21 -8.20 10.34 14.33
CA GLU A 21 -8.69 10.76 13.02
C GLU A 21 -7.52 10.68 12.04
N LEU A 22 -7.58 9.68 11.15
CA LEU A 22 -6.53 9.39 10.18
C LEU A 22 -7.05 9.74 8.80
N TYR A 23 -6.57 10.86 8.27
CA TYR A 23 -6.81 11.21 6.88
C TYR A 23 -5.76 10.56 5.99
N ARG A 24 -6.22 9.93 4.90
CA ARG A 24 -5.35 9.33 3.89
C ARG A 24 -5.34 10.21 2.64
N ASP A 25 -4.19 10.78 2.33
CA ASP A 25 -3.98 11.54 1.10
C ASP A 25 -3.27 10.65 0.06
N VAL A 26 -4.00 10.15 -0.95
CA VAL A 26 -3.42 9.33 -2.02
C VAL A 26 -2.68 10.22 -3.00
N ARG A 27 -1.36 10.07 -3.05
CA ARG A 27 -0.46 10.96 -3.80
C ARG A 27 -0.12 10.44 -5.19
N GLY A 28 -0.22 9.12 -5.40
CA GLY A 28 0.03 8.55 -6.72
C GLY A 28 -0.38 7.08 -6.82
N ILE A 29 -0.67 6.70 -8.06
CA ILE A 29 -0.96 5.33 -8.48
C ILE A 29 0.04 5.00 -9.59
N CYS A 30 0.57 3.78 -9.58
CA CYS A 30 1.47 3.27 -10.60
C CYS A 30 0.98 1.93 -11.15
N TYR A 31 1.30 1.71 -12.42
CA TYR A 31 1.05 0.46 -13.14
C TYR A 31 2.30 0.16 -13.97
N GLY A 32 2.90 -1.01 -13.79
CA GLY A 32 4.13 -1.35 -14.51
C GLY A 32 4.69 -2.71 -14.16
N HIS A 33 5.87 -3.01 -14.72
CA HIS A 33 6.59 -4.26 -14.51
C HIS A 33 7.89 -4.00 -13.74
N CYS A 34 8.29 -4.95 -12.89
CA CYS A 34 9.50 -4.86 -12.07
C CYS A 34 10.02 -6.28 -11.78
N PRO A 35 11.17 -6.69 -12.33
CA PRO A 35 11.72 -8.04 -12.16
C PRO A 35 11.91 -8.45 -10.70
N GLU A 36 12.33 -7.51 -9.85
CA GLU A 36 12.54 -7.74 -8.43
C GLU A 36 11.23 -8.06 -7.70
N LEU A 37 10.13 -7.42 -8.10
CA LEU A 37 8.80 -7.71 -7.57
C LEU A 37 8.25 -9.03 -8.11
N GLU A 38 8.52 -9.38 -9.36
CA GLU A 38 8.17 -10.70 -9.90
C GLU A 38 8.85 -11.82 -9.11
N GLN A 39 10.15 -11.65 -8.83
CA GLN A 39 10.89 -12.60 -8.01
C GLN A 39 10.37 -12.66 -6.57
N ALA A 40 10.10 -11.51 -5.95
CA ALA A 40 9.65 -11.45 -4.56
C ALA A 40 8.23 -12.02 -4.36
N PHE A 41 7.32 -11.76 -5.30
CA PHE A 41 5.96 -12.29 -5.24
C PHE A 41 5.81 -13.69 -5.83
N GLY A 42 6.76 -14.15 -6.65
CA GLY A 42 6.64 -15.40 -7.41
C GLY A 42 5.52 -15.37 -8.45
N GLU A 43 5.11 -14.18 -8.89
CA GLU A 43 4.02 -13.97 -9.84
C GLU A 43 4.48 -12.91 -10.86
N THR A 44 4.24 -13.14 -12.14
CA THR A 44 4.58 -12.17 -13.20
C THR A 44 3.67 -10.95 -13.13
N GLY A 45 4.21 -9.77 -13.42
CA GLY A 45 3.44 -8.54 -13.50
C GLY A 45 2.39 -8.54 -14.62
N PRO A 46 1.70 -7.41 -14.84
CA PRO A 46 1.97 -6.09 -14.27
C PRO A 46 1.50 -5.92 -12.83
N PHE A 47 2.15 -5.01 -12.12
CA PHE A 47 1.83 -4.66 -10.74
C PHE A 47 1.10 -3.33 -10.67
N TRP A 48 0.06 -3.30 -9.86
CA TRP A 48 -0.49 -2.05 -9.35
C TRP A 48 0.23 -1.64 -8.08
N GLY A 49 0.57 -0.38 -7.98
CA GLY A 49 1.06 0.21 -6.74
C GLY A 49 0.41 1.55 -6.47
N ARG A 50 0.51 1.98 -5.23
CA ARG A 50 0.10 3.32 -4.81
C ARG A 50 0.96 3.80 -3.67
N HIS A 51 1.02 5.10 -3.51
CA HIS A 51 1.59 5.69 -2.31
C HIS A 51 0.70 6.82 -1.78
N TYR A 52 0.64 6.91 -0.47
CA TYR A 52 -0.23 7.84 0.23
C TYR A 52 0.38 8.29 1.55
N LEU A 53 -0.02 9.47 1.98
CA LEU A 53 0.44 10.09 3.23
C LEU A 53 -0.69 9.98 4.26
N PHE A 54 -0.36 9.46 5.43
CA PHE A 54 -1.23 9.62 6.60
C PHE A 54 -1.00 10.96 7.24
N TRP A 55 -2.10 11.60 7.60
CA TRP A 55 -2.13 12.84 8.34
C TRP A 55 -2.77 12.61 9.70
N HIS A 56 -2.22 13.27 10.71
CA HIS A 56 -2.75 13.29 12.06
C HIS A 56 -2.58 14.71 12.62
N HIS A 57 -3.67 15.33 13.09
CA HIS A 57 -3.69 16.74 13.53
C HIS A 57 -3.02 17.71 12.53
N ASN A 58 -3.36 17.59 11.25
CA ASN A 58 -2.79 18.38 10.14
C ASN A 58 -1.26 18.25 9.97
N GLN A 59 -0.63 17.27 10.60
CA GLN A 59 0.78 16.96 10.44
C GLN A 59 0.96 15.63 9.69
N PRO A 60 1.95 15.54 8.78
CA PRO A 60 2.26 14.29 8.09
C PRO A 60 2.80 13.27 9.10
N LEU A 61 2.13 12.12 9.20
CA LEU A 61 2.48 11.05 10.12
C LEU A 61 3.43 10.04 9.48
N THR A 62 3.05 9.49 8.32
CA THR A 62 3.86 8.49 7.61
C THR A 62 3.48 8.39 6.13
N LEU A 63 4.48 8.20 5.27
CA LEU A 63 4.30 7.85 3.86
C LEU A 63 4.33 6.33 3.71
N ILE A 64 3.36 5.78 2.99
CA ILE A 64 3.26 4.33 2.75
C ILE A 64 3.32 4.08 1.25
N TYR A 65 4.15 3.12 0.86
CA TYR A 65 4.19 2.54 -0.48
C TYR A 65 3.62 1.12 -0.41
N GLU A 66 2.62 0.85 -1.23
CA GLU A 66 1.99 -0.47 -1.34
C GLU A 66 2.03 -0.92 -2.80
N VAL A 67 2.38 -2.20 -3.00
CA VAL A 67 2.32 -2.89 -4.29
C VAL A 67 1.43 -4.12 -4.11
N PHE A 68 0.53 -4.33 -5.05
CA PHE A 68 -0.42 -5.45 -5.03
C PHE A 68 0.11 -6.62 -5.84
N SER A 69 0.16 -7.80 -5.22
CA SER A 69 0.53 -9.03 -5.92
C SER A 69 -0.55 -9.43 -6.94
N PRO A 70 -0.17 -9.81 -8.18
CA PRO A 70 -1.09 -10.34 -9.20
C PRO A 70 -1.87 -11.58 -8.74
N TYR A 71 -1.36 -12.30 -7.73
CA TYR A 71 -2.04 -13.41 -7.05
C TYR A 71 -3.49 -13.07 -6.66
N LEU A 72 -3.76 -11.81 -6.29
CA LEU A 72 -5.09 -11.35 -5.86
C LEU A 72 -6.17 -11.47 -6.95
N SER A 73 -5.78 -11.52 -8.24
CA SER A 73 -6.70 -11.73 -9.36
C SER A 73 -7.49 -13.04 -9.26
N ARG A 74 -6.96 -14.04 -8.56
CA ARG A 74 -7.67 -15.30 -8.26
C ARG A 74 -8.95 -15.11 -7.45
N TYR A 75 -9.04 -14.03 -6.66
CA TYR A 75 -10.18 -13.73 -5.80
C TYR A 75 -11.00 -12.54 -6.32
N LEU A 76 -10.34 -11.55 -6.91
CA LEU A 76 -10.98 -10.30 -7.35
C LEU A 76 -11.40 -10.33 -8.82
N GLY A 77 -11.01 -11.37 -9.56
CA GLY A 77 -11.20 -11.47 -11.00
C GLY A 77 -10.08 -10.81 -11.81
N PRO A 78 -10.20 -10.80 -13.15
CA PRO A 78 -9.17 -10.28 -14.03
C PRO A 78 -8.98 -8.78 -13.84
N VAL A 79 -7.72 -8.37 -13.70
CA VAL A 79 -7.32 -6.97 -13.58
C VAL A 79 -7.26 -6.37 -14.99
N ARG A 80 -7.98 -5.27 -15.22
CA ARG A 80 -7.93 -4.55 -16.50
C ARG A 80 -6.72 -3.64 -16.56
N SER A 81 -6.06 -3.56 -17.72
CA SER A 81 -5.03 -2.56 -17.96
C SER A 81 -5.69 -1.17 -18.07
N PRO A 82 -5.02 -0.10 -17.61
CA PRO A 82 -5.55 1.27 -17.72
C PRO A 82 -5.58 1.81 -19.17
N GLU A 83 -5.07 1.07 -20.15
CA GLU A 83 -5.08 1.41 -21.58
C GLU A 83 -6.32 0.90 -22.34
N GLN A 84 -7.39 0.52 -21.62
CA GLN A 84 -8.66 0.09 -22.20
C GLN A 84 -9.75 1.15 -22.10
#